data_AF-A0A554I7Q2-F1
#
_entry.id   AF-A0A554I7Q2-F1
#
_cell.length_a   1.000
_cell.length_b   1.000
_cell.length_c   1.000
_cell.angle_alpha   90.00
_cell.angle_beta   90.00
_cell.angle_gamma   90.00
#
_symmetry.space_group_name_H-M   'P 1'
#
loop_
_entity.id
_entity.type
_entity.pdbx_description
1 polymer ?
#
loop_
_entity_poly.entity_id
_entity_poly.type
_entity_poly.pdbx_seq_one_letter_code
_entity_poly.pdbx_strand_id
1 'polypeptide(L)'
;MNPISIYLAGPFDKYEDYSDWRDYIKEKIPEVHFFDPRFDTKQGCIAVFVSGDLGGVEQCDCTLTYVKKPHGDTGTTIETTHANANDKLTILCLDKEIGFVSPMIVGISRRIVIGFDAAILYIKNLASLGLDHEFEAAYKTMNDLQ
;
A
#
# COMPACT_ATOMS: atom_id res chain seq x y z
N MET A 1 4.88 12.15 -17.49
CA MET A 1 5.07 10.86 -16.79
C MET A 1 3.69 10.24 -16.61
N ASN A 2 3.55 8.92 -16.80
CA ASN A 2 2.30 8.25 -16.46
C ASN A 2 2.11 8.34 -14.94
N PRO A 3 0.89 8.60 -14.45
CA PRO A 3 0.62 8.58 -13.01
C PRO A 3 0.96 7.20 -12.44
N ILE A 4 1.62 7.17 -11.28
CA ILE A 4 1.88 5.92 -10.55
C ILE A 4 0.52 5.33 -10.13
N SER A 5 0.37 4.03 -10.32
CA SER A 5 -0.78 3.26 -9.88
C SER A 5 -0.46 2.40 -8.65
N ILE A 6 -1.27 2.51 -7.60
CA ILE A 6 -1.02 1.86 -6.31
C ILE A 6 -2.21 0.99 -5.89
N TYR A 7 -1.96 -0.28 -5.63
CA TYR A 7 -2.95 -1.17 -5.02
C TYR A 7 -2.98 -0.99 -3.49
N LEU A 8 -4.18 -0.83 -2.92
CA LEU A 8 -4.38 -0.61 -1.49
C LEU A 8 -4.67 -1.93 -0.75
N ALA A 9 -3.61 -2.63 -0.34
CA ALA A 9 -3.67 -3.88 0.42
C ALA A 9 -3.79 -3.61 1.93
N GLY A 10 -4.74 -4.27 2.61
CA GLY A 10 -4.97 -4.05 4.04
C GLY A 10 -6.38 -4.40 4.49
N PRO A 11 -6.64 -4.42 5.81
CA PRO A 11 -7.99 -4.63 6.33
C PRO A 11 -8.94 -3.49 5.94
N PHE A 12 -10.25 -3.78 5.95
CA PHE A 12 -11.30 -2.76 5.87
C PHE A 12 -11.56 -2.21 7.27
N ASP A 13 -11.01 -1.03 7.54
CA ASP A 13 -10.93 -0.49 8.89
C ASP A 13 -10.98 1.03 8.90
N LYS A 14 -11.71 1.56 9.88
CA LYS A 14 -11.81 3.00 10.14
C LYS A 14 -10.45 3.61 10.46
N TYR A 15 -10.28 4.87 10.08
CA TYR A 15 -9.12 5.67 10.44
C TYR A 15 -9.55 7.12 10.67
N GLU A 16 -9.29 7.66 11.86
CA GLU A 16 -9.77 8.99 12.26
C GLU A 16 -11.27 9.15 11.99
N ASP A 17 -11.67 10.18 11.24
CA ASP A 17 -13.07 10.46 10.86
C ASP A 17 -13.52 9.72 9.59
N TYR A 18 -12.65 8.88 9.00
CA TYR A 18 -12.94 8.14 7.78
C TYR A 18 -13.48 6.75 8.11
N SER A 19 -14.48 6.31 7.35
CA SER A 19 -15.02 4.96 7.45
C SER A 19 -14.00 3.88 7.06
N ASP A 20 -13.01 4.25 6.23
CA ASP A 20 -11.88 3.40 5.86
C ASP A 20 -10.63 4.25 5.62
N TRP A 21 -9.46 3.75 6.03
CA TRP A 21 -8.17 4.41 5.84
C TRP A 21 -7.84 4.70 4.36
N ARG A 22 -8.37 3.90 3.43
CA ARG A 22 -8.15 4.13 1.99
C ARG A 22 -8.71 5.47 1.54
N ASP A 23 -9.83 5.89 2.12
CA ASP A 23 -10.46 7.17 1.79
C ASP A 23 -9.61 8.35 2.28
N TYR A 24 -9.00 8.21 3.46
CA TYR A 24 -8.02 9.17 3.97
C TYR A 24 -6.85 9.36 3.01
N ILE A 25 -6.23 8.27 2.54
CA ILE A 25 -5.09 8.36 1.62
C ILE A 25 -5.49 8.98 0.29
N LYS A 26 -6.57 8.50 -0.34
CA LYS A 26 -7.06 9.01 -1.62
C LYS A 26 -7.34 10.52 -1.57
N GLU A 27 -7.85 11.02 -0.45
CA GLU A 27 -8.07 12.46 -0.27
C GLU A 27 -6.76 13.26 -0.17
N LYS A 28 -5.73 12.73 0.51
CA LYS A 28 -4.47 13.46 0.75
C LYS A 28 -3.54 13.51 -0.46
N ILE A 29 -3.73 12.61 -1.42
CA ILE A 29 -2.95 12.47 -2.66
C ILE A 29 -3.83 12.16 -3.88
N PRO A 30 -4.75 13.07 -4.27
CA PRO A 30 -5.68 12.84 -5.37
C PRO A 30 -5.01 12.72 -6.75
N GLU A 31 -3.73 13.10 -6.87
CA GLU A 31 -2.93 12.99 -8.10
C GLU A 31 -2.45 11.57 -8.42
N VAL A 32 -2.56 10.64 -7.45
CA VAL A 32 -2.14 9.24 -7.59
C VAL A 32 -3.33 8.36 -7.98
N HIS A 33 -3.10 7.42 -8.90
CA HIS A 33 -4.14 6.45 -9.25
C HIS A 33 -4.15 5.31 -8.24
N PHE A 34 -5.27 5.10 -7.57
CA PHE A 34 -5.44 4.03 -6.59
C PHE A 34 -6.35 2.94 -7.11
N PHE A 35 -5.94 1.69 -6.91
CA PHE A 35 -6.82 0.52 -7.00
C PHE A 35 -7.29 0.17 -5.58
N ASP A 36 -8.59 0.31 -5.34
CA ASP A 36 -9.27 0.06 -4.08
C ASP A 36 -10.09 -1.23 -4.18
N PRO A 37 -9.66 -2.34 -3.57
CA PRO A 37 -10.33 -3.64 -3.72
C PRO A 37 -11.78 -3.66 -3.21
N ARG A 38 -12.19 -2.65 -2.42
CA ARG A 38 -13.60 -2.48 -1.99
C ARG A 38 -14.53 -2.25 -3.18
N PHE A 39 -14.04 -1.60 -4.24
CA PHE A 39 -14.88 -1.13 -5.35
C PHE A 39 -14.39 -1.61 -6.72
N ASP A 40 -13.08 -1.78 -6.90
CA ASP A 40 -12.48 -2.08 -8.20
C ASP A 40 -12.40 -3.58 -8.50
N THR A 41 -12.48 -4.42 -7.46
CA THR A 41 -12.58 -5.88 -7.62
C THR A 41 -14.01 -6.27 -7.97
N LYS A 42 -14.18 -7.22 -8.90
CA LYS A 42 -15.50 -7.76 -9.26
C LYS A 42 -16.07 -8.59 -8.10
N GLN A 43 -16.90 -7.94 -7.29
CA GLN A 43 -17.56 -8.55 -6.13
C GLN A 43 -18.75 -9.44 -6.57
N GLY A 44 -18.49 -10.57 -7.24
CA GLY A 44 -19.53 -11.51 -7.72
C GLY A 44 -19.80 -12.70 -6.78
N CYS A 45 -18.74 -13.30 -6.24
CA CYS A 45 -18.78 -14.30 -5.18
C CYS A 45 -17.40 -14.38 -4.51
N ILE A 46 -17.33 -14.87 -3.27
CA ILE A 46 -16.09 -14.88 -2.47
C ILE A 46 -14.92 -15.61 -3.17
N ALA A 47 -15.22 -16.60 -4.02
CA ALA A 47 -14.22 -17.35 -4.77
C ALA A 47 -13.53 -16.53 -5.87
N VAL A 48 -14.16 -15.45 -6.35
CA VAL A 48 -13.61 -14.57 -7.40
C VAL A 48 -12.87 -13.37 -6.82
N PHE A 49 -13.11 -13.02 -5.54
CA PHE A 49 -12.50 -11.84 -4.91
C PHE A 49 -10.99 -11.93 -4.96
N VAL A 50 -10.43 -13.05 -4.50
CA VAL A 50 -8.98 -13.28 -4.51
C VAL A 50 -8.40 -13.14 -5.91
N SER A 51 -9.02 -13.73 -6.93
CA SER A 51 -8.51 -13.60 -8.31
C SER A 51 -8.57 -12.17 -8.85
N GLY A 52 -9.58 -11.40 -8.46
CA GLY A 52 -9.71 -10.00 -8.85
C GLY A 52 -8.74 -9.09 -8.12
N ASP A 53 -8.54 -9.31 -6.82
CA ASP A 53 -7.55 -8.61 -5.99
C ASP A 53 -6.13 -8.84 -6.52
N LEU A 54 -5.77 -10.09 -6.82
CA LEU A 54 -4.49 -10.43 -7.44
C LEU A 54 -4.32 -9.79 -8.82
N GLY A 55 -5.38 -9.76 -9.63
CA GLY A 55 -5.38 -9.07 -10.92
C GLY A 55 -5.25 -7.55 -10.77
N GLY A 56 -5.77 -6.96 -9.69
CA GLY A 56 -5.56 -5.56 -9.32
C GLY A 56 -4.10 -5.28 -8.96
N VAL A 57 -3.49 -6.14 -8.15
CA VAL A 57 -2.05 -6.07 -7.82
C VAL A 57 -1.18 -6.10 -9.08
N GLU A 58 -1.48 -6.98 -10.04
CA GLU A 58 -0.71 -7.11 -11.30
C GLU A 58 -0.80 -5.86 -12.19
N GLN A 59 -1.95 -5.18 -12.19
CA GLN A 59 -2.21 -3.97 -12.97
C GLN A 59 -1.55 -2.73 -12.39
N CYS A 60 -1.27 -2.72 -11.09
CA CYS A 60 -0.61 -1.59 -10.42
C CYS A 60 0.91 -1.64 -10.57
N ASP A 61 1.55 -0.49 -10.39
CA ASP A 61 3.01 -0.37 -10.37
C ASP A 61 3.58 -0.77 -9.00
N CYS A 62 2.82 -0.47 -7.95
CA CYS A 62 3.20 -0.76 -6.58
C CYS A 62 2.00 -1.12 -5.70
N THR A 63 2.30 -1.65 -4.51
CA THR A 63 1.32 -1.90 -3.46
C THR A 63 1.63 -1.04 -2.24
N LEU A 64 0.59 -0.48 -1.64
CA LEU A 64 0.63 0.02 -0.27
C LEU A 64 0.01 -1.04 0.63
N THR A 65 0.85 -1.73 1.39
CA THR A 65 0.48 -2.80 2.30
C THR A 65 0.33 -2.24 3.71
N TYR A 66 -0.91 -2.08 4.19
CA TYR A 66 -1.18 -1.64 5.55
C TYR A 66 -1.31 -2.82 6.51
N VAL A 67 -0.48 -2.82 7.55
CA VAL A 67 -0.49 -3.84 8.61
C VAL A 67 -0.73 -3.18 9.96
N LYS A 68 -1.77 -3.65 10.67
CA LYS A 68 -2.13 -3.18 12.02
C LYS A 68 -2.34 -4.33 13.01
N LYS A 69 -2.65 -3.98 14.26
CA LYS A 69 -3.13 -4.92 15.28
C LYS A 69 -4.66 -5.14 15.17
N PRO A 70 -5.17 -6.34 15.50
CA PRO A 70 -4.41 -7.57 15.73
C PRO A 70 -3.76 -8.07 14.43
N HIS A 71 -2.57 -8.65 14.54
CA HIS A 71 -1.74 -9.05 13.40
C HIS A 71 -2.43 -10.05 12.46
N GLY A 72 -2.03 -10.00 11.19
CA GLY A 72 -2.16 -11.15 10.29
C GLY A 72 -3.46 -11.22 9.52
N ASP A 73 -3.72 -10.22 8.68
CA ASP A 73 -4.64 -10.45 7.57
C ASP A 73 -3.97 -11.35 6.51
N THR A 74 -4.55 -12.54 6.34
CA THR A 74 -4.06 -13.52 5.35
C THR A 74 -4.26 -12.99 3.93
N GLY A 75 -5.31 -12.19 3.68
CA GLY A 75 -5.54 -11.54 2.39
C GLY A 75 -4.39 -10.59 2.03
N THR A 76 -4.15 -9.61 2.90
CA THR A 76 -3.02 -8.67 2.77
C THR A 76 -1.67 -9.37 2.57
N THR A 77 -1.44 -10.49 3.27
CA THR A 77 -0.20 -11.28 3.13
C THR A 77 -0.07 -11.93 1.75
N ILE A 78 -1.16 -12.49 1.23
CA ILE A 78 -1.23 -13.08 -0.12
C ILE A 78 -0.98 -12.00 -1.17
N GLU A 79 -1.66 -10.87 -1.08
CA GLU A 79 -1.52 -9.74 -2.02
C GLU A 79 -0.07 -9.21 -2.04
N THR A 80 0.53 -9.04 -0.87
CA THR A 80 1.90 -8.54 -0.74
C THR A 80 2.92 -9.53 -1.31
N THR A 81 2.71 -10.82 -1.05
CA THR A 81 3.58 -11.87 -1.60
C THR A 81 3.46 -11.94 -3.12
N HIS A 82 2.24 -11.80 -3.65
CA HIS A 82 1.97 -11.77 -5.09
C HIS A 82 2.60 -10.54 -5.76
N ALA A 83 2.54 -9.38 -5.13
CA ALA A 83 3.20 -8.16 -5.60
C ALA A 83 4.71 -8.38 -5.79
N ASN A 84 5.36 -8.91 -4.75
CA ASN A 84 6.79 -9.21 -4.80
C ASN A 84 7.12 -10.28 -5.86
N ALA A 85 6.28 -11.30 -6.04
CA ALA A 85 6.46 -12.31 -7.07
C ALA A 85 6.34 -11.76 -8.52
N ASN A 86 5.74 -10.59 -8.68
CA ASN A 86 5.57 -9.89 -9.96
C ASN A 86 6.45 -8.63 -10.07
N ASP A 87 7.55 -8.57 -9.31
CA ASP A 87 8.53 -7.47 -9.29
C ASP A 87 7.94 -6.08 -8.97
N LYS A 88 6.75 -6.03 -8.37
CA LYS A 88 6.10 -4.78 -7.97
C LYS A 88 6.78 -4.22 -6.73
N LEU A 89 6.82 -2.90 -6.64
CA LEU A 89 7.31 -2.24 -5.43
C LEU A 89 6.27 -2.38 -4.32
N THR A 90 6.70 -2.84 -3.14
CA THR A 90 5.84 -2.90 -1.94
C THR A 90 6.26 -1.85 -0.93
N ILE A 91 5.30 -0.98 -0.58
CA ILE A 91 5.38 -0.01 0.52
C ILE A 91 4.65 -0.62 1.72
N LEU A 92 5.41 -1.08 2.70
CA LEU A 92 4.87 -1.59 3.95
C LEU A 92 4.56 -0.43 4.90
N CYS A 93 3.28 -0.12 5.07
CA CYS A 93 2.79 0.84 6.03
C CYS A 93 2.39 0.13 7.32
N LEU A 94 3.11 0.44 8.39
CA LEU A 94 2.88 -0.14 9.70
C LEU A 94 2.06 0.81 10.56
N ASP A 95 1.04 0.28 11.23
CA ASP A 95 0.35 1.00 12.27
C ASP A 95 1.30 1.39 13.42
N LYS A 96 1.10 2.56 14.03
CA LYS A 96 1.96 3.06 15.11
C LYS A 96 1.95 2.14 16.33
N GLU A 97 0.87 1.41 16.56
CA GLU A 97 0.74 0.50 17.68
C GLU A 97 1.12 -0.94 17.34
N ILE A 98 1.68 -1.21 16.13
CA ILE A 98 2.06 -2.56 15.73
C ILE A 98 3.06 -3.18 16.72
N GLY A 99 2.78 -4.40 17.17
CA GLY A 99 3.63 -5.12 18.13
C GLY A 99 4.61 -6.09 17.46
N PHE A 100 4.16 -6.77 16.41
CA PHE A 100 4.92 -7.73 15.65
C PHE A 100 4.56 -7.64 14.16
N VAL A 101 5.54 -7.79 13.29
CA VAL A 101 5.33 -7.94 11.85
C VAL A 101 6.11 -9.16 11.41
N SER A 102 5.50 -9.98 10.55
CA SER A 102 6.19 -11.14 9.99
C SER A 102 7.50 -10.70 9.32
N PRO A 103 8.66 -11.28 9.70
CA PRO A 103 9.93 -10.97 9.05
C PRO A 103 9.92 -11.23 7.55
N MET A 104 9.07 -12.15 7.07
CA MET A 104 8.91 -12.42 5.65
C MET A 104 8.29 -11.23 4.92
N ILE A 105 7.24 -10.62 5.49
CA ILE A 105 6.60 -9.42 4.91
C ILE A 105 7.60 -8.27 4.89
N VAL A 106 8.36 -8.09 5.98
CA VAL A 106 9.44 -7.10 6.05
C VAL A 106 10.47 -7.34 4.95
N GLY A 107 10.92 -8.59 4.76
CA GLY A 107 11.96 -8.95 3.80
C GLY A 107 11.58 -8.81 2.33
N ILE A 108 10.29 -8.91 1.99
CA ILE A 108 9.79 -8.69 0.61
C ILE A 108 9.35 -7.25 0.35
N SER A 109 9.31 -6.42 1.38
CA SER A 109 8.93 -5.02 1.25
C SER A 109 10.15 -4.16 0.93
N ARG A 110 10.06 -3.33 -0.12
CA ARG A 110 11.16 -2.43 -0.50
C ARG A 110 11.25 -1.21 0.41
N ARG A 111 10.10 -0.74 0.90
CA ARG A 111 10.00 0.42 1.79
C ARG A 111 9.15 0.10 3.00
N ILE A 112 9.58 0.58 4.16
CA ILE A 112 8.82 0.48 5.41
C ILE A 112 8.59 1.90 5.92
N VAL A 113 7.34 2.20 6.23
CA VAL A 113 6.89 3.48 6.80
C VAL A 113 5.99 3.20 8.00
N ILE A 114 5.97 4.11 8.97
CA ILE A 114 5.15 3.97 10.19
C ILE A 114 4.10 5.08 10.19
N GLY A 115 2.83 4.69 10.09
CA GLY A 115 1.69 5.58 9.98
C GLY A 115 1.45 6.12 8.56
N PHE A 116 0.20 6.54 8.31
CA PHE A 116 -0.20 7.00 6.98
C PHE A 116 0.43 8.33 6.57
N ASP A 117 0.75 9.24 7.49
CA ASP A 117 1.43 10.50 7.16
C ASP A 117 2.78 10.26 6.45
N ALA A 118 3.58 9.34 6.99
CA ALA A 118 4.86 8.96 6.40
C ALA A 118 4.68 8.24 5.06
N ALA A 119 3.66 7.39 4.94
CA ALA A 119 3.31 6.73 3.69
C ALA A 119 2.91 7.74 2.60
N ILE A 120 2.04 8.69 2.94
CA ILE A 120 1.57 9.75 2.05
C ILE A 120 2.75 10.59 1.56
N LEU A 121 3.61 11.05 2.47
CA LEU A 121 4.78 11.85 2.10
C LEU A 121 5.73 11.09 1.19
N TYR A 122 5.98 9.81 1.49
CA TYR A 122 6.75 8.93 0.61
C TYR A 122 6.12 8.79 -0.78
N ILE A 123 4.81 8.52 -0.86
CA ILE A 123 4.11 8.37 -2.13
C ILE A 123 4.14 9.69 -2.93
N LYS A 124 3.99 10.85 -2.30
CA LYS A 124 4.15 12.16 -2.98
C LYS A 124 5.53 12.32 -3.59
N ASN A 125 6.57 12.01 -2.82
CA ASN A 125 7.95 12.09 -3.30
C ASN A 125 8.19 11.10 -4.44
N LEU A 126 7.71 9.87 -4.32
CA LEU A 126 7.81 8.84 -5.36
C LEU A 126 7.06 9.25 -6.63
N ALA A 127 5.83 9.75 -6.53
CA ALA A 127 5.04 10.24 -7.66
C ALA A 127 5.71 11.43 -8.36
N SER A 128 6.40 12.29 -7.62
CA SER A 128 7.12 13.43 -8.19
C SER A 128 8.41 13.07 -8.92
N LEU A 129 9.12 12.04 -8.45
CA LEU A 129 10.43 11.63 -8.97
C LEU A 129 10.34 10.48 -9.99
N GLY A 130 9.32 9.63 -9.87
CA GLY A 130 9.16 8.40 -10.66
C GLY A 130 9.63 7.15 -9.92
N LEU A 131 9.11 5.99 -10.34
CA LEU A 131 9.37 4.69 -9.70
C LEU A 131 10.84 4.27 -9.75
N ASP A 132 11.56 4.63 -10.81
CA ASP A 132 12.98 4.33 -10.98
C ASP A 132 13.88 5.10 -9.99
N HIS A 133 13.32 6.11 -9.31
CA HIS A 133 13.99 6.96 -8.32
C HIS A 133 13.47 6.69 -6.90
N GLU A 134 13.13 5.43 -6.61
CA GLU A 134 12.64 4.98 -5.30
C GLU A 134 13.54 5.42 -4.14
N PHE A 135 14.85 5.26 -4.31
CA PHE A 135 15.82 5.56 -3.27
C PHE A 135 15.87 7.06 -2.96
N GLU A 136 15.86 7.91 -4.00
CA GLU A 136 15.84 9.36 -3.88
C GLU A 136 14.53 9.84 -3.25
N ALA A 137 13.40 9.22 -3.60
CA ALA A 137 12.11 9.49 -2.96
C ALA A 137 12.17 9.18 -1.47
N ALA A 138 12.73 8.03 -1.08
CA ALA A 138 12.91 7.67 0.31
C ALA A 138 13.85 8.63 1.06
N TYR A 139 14.97 9.00 0.46
CA TYR A 139 15.92 9.94 1.05
C TYR A 139 15.27 11.30 1.28
N LYS A 140 14.52 11.81 0.30
CA LYS A 140 13.77 13.06 0.43
C LYS A 140 12.75 12.99 1.56
N THR A 141 11.97 11.90 1.64
CA THR A 141 11.00 11.70 2.73
C THR A 141 11.65 11.72 4.11
N MET A 142 12.83 11.11 4.27
CA MET A 142 13.52 11.15 5.56
C MET A 142 13.96 12.57 5.97
N ASN A 143 14.35 13.41 5.01
CA ASN A 143 14.71 14.81 5.29
C ASN A 143 13.48 15.68 5.59
N ASP A 144 12.36 15.42 4.91
CA ASP A 144 11.12 16.17 5.08
C ASP A 144 10.40 15.85 6.41
N LEU A 145 10.77 14.76 7.08
CA LEU A 145 10.23 14.34 8.40
C LEU A 145 11.02 14.85 9.61
N GLN A 146 12.18 15.51 9.40
CA GLN A 146 13.02 16.10 10.45
C GLN A 146 12.59 17.52 10.80
#